data_AF-A0A964JWQ9-F1
#
_entry.id   AF-A0A964JWQ9-F1
#
_cell.length_a   1.000
_cell.length_b   1.000
_cell.length_c   1.000
_cell.angle_alpha   90.00
_cell.angle_beta   90.00
_cell.angle_gamma   90.00
#
_symmetry.space_group_name_H-M   'P 1'
#
loop_
_entity.id
_entity.type
_entity.pdbx_description
1 polymer ?
#
loop_
_entity_poly.entity_id
_entity_poly.type
_entity_poly.pdbx_seq_one_letter_code
_entity_poly.pdbx_strand_id
1 'polypeptide(L)' 'MQRSCPTCASRHAMKRFESEIFTVPYAGRAETIDGLSGWRCEACGEIEFEVVSAQRYAATGDDLVMQDRLRRTQA' A
#
# COMPACT_ATOMS: atom_id res chain seq x y z
N MET A 1 -3.25 -14.10 17.17
CA MET A 1 -1.86 -13.61 17.37
C MET A 1 -1.90 -12.10 17.43
N GLN A 2 -1.23 -11.50 18.43
CA GLN A 2 -1.19 -10.06 18.65
C GLN A 2 0.06 -9.49 17.97
N ARG A 3 -0.09 -8.54 17.04
CA ARG A 3 1.02 -7.93 16.29
C ARG A 3 1.37 -6.56 16.86
N SER A 4 2.66 -6.33 17.10
CA SER A 4 3.21 -5.01 17.40
C SER A 4 3.55 -4.30 16.09
N CYS A 5 3.42 -2.98 16.05
CA CYS A 5 3.82 -2.20 14.88
C CYS A 5 5.36 -2.14 14.78
N PRO A 6 5.96 -2.48 13.63
CA PRO A 6 7.42 -2.39 13.45
C PRO A 6 7.92 -0.94 13.42
N THR A 7 7.06 0.02 13.04
CA THR A 7 7.43 1.44 12.87
C THR A 7 7.36 2.23 14.17
N CYS A 8 6.23 2.20 14.88
CA CYS A 8 6.05 2.98 16.12
C CYS A 8 6.23 2.18 17.42
N ALA A 9 6.55 0.88 17.32
CA ALA A 9 6.65 -0.06 18.44
C ALA A 9 5.38 -0.19 19.30
N SER A 10 4.26 0.40 18.86
CA SER A 10 2.98 0.29 19.57
C SER A 10 2.54 -1.16 19.61
N ARG A 11 2.38 -1.66 20.84
CA ARG A 11 1.94 -3.03 21.09
C ARG A 11 0.45 -3.11 20.84
N HIS A 12 0.00 -4.16 20.13
CA HIS A 12 -1.43 -4.45 19.92
C HIS A 12 -2.20 -3.46 19.03
N ALA A 13 -1.51 -2.50 18.39
CA ALA A 13 -2.16 -1.51 17.54
C ALA A 13 -2.39 -1.98 16.09
N MET A 14 -1.84 -3.13 15.68
CA MET A 14 -2.01 -3.68 14.33
C MET A 14 -3.34 -4.40 14.20
N LYS A 15 -4.30 -3.82 13.47
CA LYS A 15 -5.60 -4.40 13.16
C LYS A 15 -5.63 -5.00 11.77
N ARG A 16 -6.19 -6.20 11.63
CA ARG A 16 -6.42 -6.83 10.32
C ARG A 16 -7.51 -6.04 9.58
N PHE A 17 -7.29 -5.78 8.30
CA PHE A 17 -8.29 -5.28 7.36
C PHE A 17 -8.39 -6.21 6.17
N GLU A 18 -9.58 -6.49 5.66
CA GLU A 18 -9.81 -7.45 4.58
C GLU A 18 -10.53 -6.82 3.41
N SER A 19 -10.08 -7.16 2.20
CA SER A 19 -10.70 -6.75 0.94
C SER A 19 -10.95 -5.23 0.82
N GLU A 20 -10.05 -4.42 1.36
CA GLU A 20 -10.16 -2.96 1.30
C GLU A 20 -9.64 -2.41 -0.03
N ILE A 21 -10.13 -1.22 -0.36
CA ILE A 21 -9.74 -0.46 -1.55
C ILE A 21 -8.63 0.51 -1.16
N PHE A 22 -7.56 0.52 -1.95
CA PHE A 22 -6.42 1.42 -1.76
C PHE A 22 -6.20 2.27 -3.00
N THR A 23 -5.91 3.55 -2.77
CA THR A 23 -5.48 4.47 -3.82
C THR A 23 -3.97 4.63 -3.74
N VAL A 24 -3.27 4.37 -4.85
CA VAL A 24 -1.82 4.54 -5.00
C VAL A 24 -1.55 5.85 -5.75
N PRO A 25 -1.17 6.94 -5.06
CA PRO A 25 -0.84 8.20 -5.71
C PRO A 25 0.62 8.22 -6.19
N TYR A 26 0.86 8.69 -7.41
CA TYR A 26 2.19 8.97 -7.94
C TYR A 26 2.17 10.07 -9.01
N ALA A 27 3.07 11.05 -8.90
CA ALA A 27 3.29 12.13 -9.88
C ALA A 27 1.99 12.80 -10.40
N GLY A 28 1.07 13.15 -9.50
CA GLY A 28 -0.21 13.79 -9.85
C GLY A 28 -1.26 12.86 -10.48
N ARG A 29 -0.98 11.56 -10.52
CA ARG A 29 -1.92 10.51 -10.93
C ARG A 29 -2.18 9.57 -9.77
N ALA A 30 -3.26 8.81 -9.86
CA ALA A 30 -3.55 7.78 -8.90
C ALA A 30 -4.23 6.60 -9.58
N GLU A 31 -3.91 5.39 -9.13
CA GLU A 31 -4.65 4.18 -9.48
C GLU A 31 -5.28 3.57 -8.23
N THR A 32 -6.41 2.91 -8.41
CA THR A 32 -7.17 2.31 -7.31
C THR A 32 -7.12 0.80 -7.44
N ILE A 33 -6.78 0.12 -6.34
CA ILE A 33 -6.68 -1.33 -6.26
C ILE A 33 -7.70 -1.82 -5.24
N ASP A 34 -8.53 -2.77 -5.63
CA ASP A 34 -9.49 -3.43 -4.76
C ASP A 34 -8.92 -4.70 -4.10
N GLY A 35 -9.61 -5.18 -3.07
CA GLY A 35 -9.34 -6.51 -2.54
C GLY A 35 -8.01 -6.65 -1.83
N LEU A 36 -7.40 -5.55 -1.33
CA LEU A 36 -6.16 -5.64 -0.58
C LEU A 36 -6.44 -6.00 0.88
N SER A 37 -5.54 -6.81 1.42
CA SER A 37 -5.64 -7.38 2.75
C SER A 37 -4.31 -7.25 3.48
N GLY A 38 -4.38 -7.01 4.79
CA GLY A 38 -3.19 -6.81 5.61
C GLY A 38 -3.51 -6.33 7.01
N TRP A 39 -2.54 -5.70 7.65
CA TRP A 39 -2.65 -5.11 8.97
C TRP A 39 -2.36 -3.61 8.91
N ARG A 40 -3.20 -2.81 9.57
CA ARG A 40 -3.02 -1.37 9.73
C ARG A 40 -2.78 -1.04 11.19
N CYS A 41 -1.76 -0.25 11.48
CA CYS A 41 -1.53 0.30 12.80
C CYS A 41 -2.50 1.45 13.07
N GLU A 42 -3.37 1.32 14.06
CA GLU A 42 -4.28 2.40 14.47
C GLU A 42 -3.55 3.58 15.14
N ALA A 43 -2.30 3.39 15.59
CA ALA A 43 -1.54 4.43 16.28
C ALA A 43 -0.76 5.36 15.32
N CYS A 44 -0.18 4.83 14.24
CA CYS A 44 0.65 5.62 13.32
C CYS A 44 0.27 5.48 11.84
N GLY A 45 -0.70 4.62 11.50
CA GLY A 45 -1.14 4.40 10.12
C GLY A 45 -0.24 3.47 9.29
N GLU A 46 0.77 2.83 9.89
CA GLU A 46 1.62 1.84 9.19
C GLU A 46 0.78 0.69 8.63
N ILE A 47 1.12 0.20 7.42
CA ILE A 47 0.38 -0.88 6.77
C ILE A 47 1.32 -1.99 6.33
N GLU A 48 1.09 -3.19 6.87
CA GLU A 48 1.70 -4.43 6.40
C GLU A 48 0.70 -5.18 5.52
N PHE A 49 0.91 -5.20 4.21
CA PHE A 49 0.09 -6.02 3.32
C PHE A 49 0.44 -7.51 3.43
N GLU A 50 -0.54 -8.38 3.20
CA GLU A 50 -0.28 -9.79 2.92
C GLU A 50 0.50 -9.94 1.62
N VAL A 51 1.26 -11.05 1.47
CA VAL A 51 2.19 -11.24 0.34
C VAL A 51 1.57 -10.94 -1.03
N VAL A 52 0.37 -11.47 -1.31
CA VAL A 52 -0.33 -11.24 -2.58
C VAL A 52 -0.76 -9.78 -2.73
N SER A 53 -1.25 -9.17 -1.65
CA SER A 53 -1.66 -7.76 -1.64
C SER A 53 -0.46 -6.83 -1.81
N ALA A 54 0.68 -7.15 -1.19
CA ALA A 54 1.93 -6.41 -1.30
C ALA A 54 2.46 -6.43 -2.74
N GLN A 55 2.42 -7.59 -3.40
CA GLN A 55 2.80 -7.73 -4.80
C GLN A 55 1.91 -6.89 -5.73
N ARG A 56 0.58 -6.93 -5.54
CA ARG A 56 -0.36 -6.12 -6.32
C ARG A 56 -0.11 -4.63 -6.12
N TYR A 57 0.05 -4.19 -4.88
CA TYR A 57 0.34 -2.79 -4.55
C TYR A 57 1.66 -2.32 -5.20
N ALA A 58 2.71 -3.13 -5.11
CA ALA A 58 4.00 -2.83 -5.73
C ALA A 58 3.91 -2.74 -7.26
N ALA A 59 3.25 -3.71 -7.90
CA ALA A 59 3.07 -3.73 -9.35
C ALA A 59 2.34 -2.48 -9.87
N THR A 60 1.24 -2.08 -9.23
CA THR A 60 0.53 -0.84 -9.59
C THR A 60 1.40 0.40 -9.40
N GLY A 61 2.22 0.45 -8.35
CA GLY A 61 3.20 1.52 -8.15
C GLY A 61 4.24 1.57 -9.28
N ASP A 62 4.80 0.42 -9.66
CA ASP A 62 5.75 0.30 -10.76
C ASP A 62 5.13 0.74 -12.09
N ASP A 63 3.89 0.34 -12.37
CA ASP A 63 3.17 0.76 -13.57
C ASP A 63 3.00 2.28 -13.63
N LEU A 64 2.60 2.92 -12.52
CA LEU A 64 2.49 4.37 -12.44
C LEU A 64 3.82 5.07 -12.71
N VAL A 65 4.92 4.55 -12.14
CA VAL A 65 6.28 5.07 -12.37
C VAL A 65 6.69 4.92 -13.83
N MET A 66 6.45 3.76 -14.44
CA MET A 66 6.81 3.49 -15.83
C MET A 66 6.00 4.34 -16.80
N GLN A 67 4.70 4.51 -16.56
CA GLN A 67 3.85 5.40 -17.36
C GLN A 67 4.31 6.86 -17.27
N ASP A 68 4.73 7.33 -16.10
CA ASP A 68 5.30 8.68 -15.95
C ASP A 68 6.64 8.83 -16.67
N ARG A 69 7.52 7.84 -16.57
CA ARG A 69 8.80 7.84 -17.30
C ARG A 69 8.57 7.92 -18.80
N LEU A 70 7.69 7.09 -19.35
CA LEU A 70 7.33 7.10 -20.76
C LEU A 70 6.77 8.45 -21.22
N ARG A 71 5.94 9.10 -20.38
CA ARG A 71 5.43 10.44 -20.67
C ARG A 71 6.55 11.48 -20.71
N ARG A 72 7.47 11.45 -19.74
CA ARG A 72 8.60 12.40 -19.68
C ARG A 72 9.56 12.25 -20.85
N THR A 73 9.76 11.04 -21.36
CA THR A 73 10.63 10.80 -22.52
C THR A 73 9.99 11.20 -23.86
N GLN A 74 8.68 11.42 -23.90
CA GLN A 74 7.93 11.82 -25.09
C GLN A 74 7.63 13.34 -25.14
N ALA A 75 8.01 14.08 -24.09
CA ALA A 75 7.85 15.52 -23.96
C ALA A 75 9.18 16.24 -24.22
#